data_AF-A0A7C3IQM0-F1
#
_entry.id   AF-A0A7C3IQM0-F1
#
_cell.length_a   1.000
_cell.length_b   1.000
_cell.length_c   1.000
_cell.angle_alpha   90.00
_cell.angle_beta   90.00
_cell.angle_gamma   90.00
#
_symmetry.space_group_name_H-M   'P 1'
#
loop_
_entity.id
_entity.type
_entity.pdbx_description
1 polymer ?
#
loop_
_entity_poly.entity_id
_entity_poly.type
_entity_poly.pdbx_seq_one_letter_code
_entity_poly.pdbx_strand_id
1 'polypeptide(L)'
;MPTGSEFLALYAFERPPEAKPVDEFLEELRSVIRQHTVRPELAEALKYGQVRPEHMRRWIKEYYKFIRLDAQGSAAMIARCPRRGLFLALSPIVNRKTGFYQVTVPPRDLFLRFAEAFGVTREELEAHYACPETLQATYARLQFQFNSFEEGFVVTALGAEGVLLDVVRDERPWLCQRGIAEYIKRAFRLSDDAVAYWRAYEDFRSFVCEPVWEIAAELAADASQQQRLRTTLKHWLALYGNMRRAWEDMVRGTYSFPEIFWPPPGRAFQKTTEQTHEELVEELGEFCLALPQPKETAFGLLLSGKASLEAAKELIKDFIHMDATRNIAGQFSRIADGAALRAISQAFATESGGYLTRNHMEIWADFAEQACGISRAELFAWEPPVETVGSGYVTKWFLVHCSPEEAVAAFHLGPPPGAKERLGKRALGIGQGGAAGEGLLQPQPGRHPLTQALERLGLNADLADYFFRLHREIEPFEQEEGWEYVPEVVRTGEQRQRFKRAYIEKILAEGRKDEALLQRMKKLSGLPV
;
A
#
# COMPACT_ATOMS: atom_id res chain seq x y z
N MET A 1 20.44 16.06 28.43
CA MET A 1 18.98 15.89 28.37
C MET A 1 18.44 17.18 27.77
N PRO A 2 17.88 17.17 26.54
CA PRO A 2 17.28 18.36 25.95
C PRO A 2 16.13 18.82 26.85
N THR A 3 16.02 20.12 27.09
CA THR A 3 14.86 20.68 27.80
C THR A 3 13.63 20.58 26.89
N GLY A 4 12.44 20.31 27.42
CA GLY A 4 11.23 20.03 26.61
C GLY A 4 10.83 21.10 25.58
N SER A 5 11.42 22.30 25.65
CA SER A 5 11.31 23.38 24.67
C SER A 5 11.99 23.06 23.32
N GLU A 6 13.16 22.40 23.33
CA GLU A 6 13.87 22.04 22.10
C GLU A 6 13.19 20.88 21.37
N PHE A 7 12.61 19.94 22.12
CA PHE A 7 11.93 18.76 21.55
C PHE A 7 10.71 19.15 20.68
N LEU A 8 9.85 20.06 21.13
CA LEU A 8 8.71 20.52 20.32
C LEU A 8 9.13 21.39 19.13
N ALA A 9 10.29 22.05 19.20
CA ALA A 9 10.85 22.77 18.07
C ALA A 9 11.39 21.81 17.00
N LEU A 10 11.94 20.66 17.40
CA LEU A 10 12.42 19.60 16.49
C LEU A 10 11.31 18.98 15.62
N TYR A 11 10.04 19.09 16.02
CA TYR A 11 8.87 18.58 15.26
C TYR A 11 7.95 19.70 14.77
N ALA A 12 8.41 20.96 14.76
CA ALA A 12 7.59 22.09 14.35
C ALA A 12 7.06 21.97 12.91
N PHE A 13 7.77 21.24 12.03
CA PHE A 13 7.34 20.94 10.66
C PHE A 13 6.13 20.00 10.57
N GLU A 14 5.80 19.23 11.63
CA GLU A 14 4.60 18.37 11.65
C GLU A 14 3.32 19.18 11.90
N ARG A 15 3.44 20.45 12.30
CA ARG A 15 2.27 21.30 12.52
C ARG A 15 1.56 21.54 11.20
N PRO A 16 0.23 21.39 11.16
CA PRO A 16 -0.51 21.70 9.94
C PRO A 16 -0.30 23.17 9.56
N PRO A 17 -0.32 23.50 8.26
CA PRO A 17 -0.34 24.89 7.82
C PRO A 17 -1.58 25.59 8.38
N GLU A 18 -1.56 26.91 8.45
CA GLU A 18 -2.72 27.69 8.90
C GLU A 18 -3.99 27.31 8.12
N ALA A 19 -5.11 27.25 8.84
CA ALA A 19 -6.40 26.90 8.26
C ALA A 19 -6.80 27.94 7.22
N LYS A 20 -7.16 27.49 6.02
CA LYS A 20 -7.73 28.36 4.99
C LYS A 20 -9.22 28.60 5.27
N PRO A 21 -9.80 29.70 4.76
CA PRO A 21 -11.26 29.79 4.62
C PRO A 21 -11.81 28.55 3.92
N VAL A 22 -12.95 28.03 4.39
CA VAL A 22 -13.50 26.75 3.91
C VAL A 22 -13.67 26.74 2.39
N ASP A 23 -14.21 27.82 1.80
CA ASP A 23 -14.42 27.89 0.35
C ASP A 23 -13.10 27.82 -0.46
N GLU A 24 -12.04 28.48 0.02
CA GLU A 24 -10.72 28.41 -0.59
C GLU A 24 -10.12 27.00 -0.48
N PHE A 25 -10.32 26.35 0.66
CA PHE A 25 -9.89 24.97 0.86
C PHE A 25 -10.66 23.99 -0.03
N LEU A 26 -11.98 24.15 -0.18
CA LEU A 26 -12.77 23.31 -1.08
C LEU A 26 -12.35 23.47 -2.54
N GLU A 27 -11.99 24.69 -2.97
CA GLU A 27 -11.46 24.90 -4.32
C GLU A 27 -10.07 24.28 -4.51
N GLU A 28 -9.24 24.28 -3.46
CA GLU A 28 -7.99 23.52 -3.46
C GLU A 28 -8.25 22.02 -3.70
N LEU A 29 -9.19 21.41 -2.98
CA LEU A 29 -9.55 20.00 -3.16
C LEU A 29 -10.09 19.72 -4.57
N ARG A 30 -10.95 20.59 -5.11
CA ARG A 30 -11.43 20.48 -6.50
C ARG A 30 -10.28 20.56 -7.49
N SER A 31 -9.32 21.47 -7.29
CA SER A 31 -8.15 21.61 -8.15
C SER A 31 -7.30 20.34 -8.15
N VAL A 32 -7.05 19.75 -6.98
CA VAL A 32 -6.34 18.47 -6.84
C VAL A 32 -7.06 17.36 -7.60
N ILE A 33 -8.38 17.28 -7.50
CA ILE A 33 -9.17 16.28 -8.23
C ILE A 33 -9.12 16.53 -9.74
N ARG A 34 -9.25 17.77 -10.22
CA ARG A 34 -9.19 18.09 -11.66
C ARG A 34 -7.81 17.78 -12.27
N GLN A 35 -6.75 17.93 -11.50
CA GLN A 35 -5.39 17.58 -11.93
C GLN A 35 -5.18 16.06 -12.03
N HIS A 36 -6.02 15.28 -11.35
CA HIS A 36 -5.99 13.83 -11.40
C HIS A 36 -6.74 13.30 -12.63
N THR A 37 -6.03 13.14 -13.75
CA THR A 37 -6.60 12.60 -14.98
C THR A 37 -6.60 11.07 -14.96
N VAL A 38 -7.77 10.48 -15.25
CA VAL A 38 -7.92 9.04 -15.49
C VAL A 38 -7.92 8.83 -17.00
N ARG A 39 -7.10 7.91 -17.49
CA ARG A 39 -7.05 7.69 -18.94
C ARG A 39 -8.28 6.90 -19.41
N PRO A 40 -8.80 7.19 -20.62
CA PRO A 40 -10.08 6.63 -21.05
C PRO A 40 -9.98 5.15 -21.46
N GLU A 41 -8.79 4.60 -21.66
CA GLU A 41 -8.63 3.41 -22.50
C GLU A 41 -9.14 2.12 -21.87
N LEU A 42 -9.10 1.99 -20.55
CA LEU A 42 -9.81 0.90 -19.89
C LEU A 42 -11.33 1.01 -20.13
N ALA A 43 -11.91 2.20 -20.01
CA ALA A 43 -13.33 2.40 -20.24
C ALA A 43 -13.71 2.15 -21.70
N GLU A 44 -12.90 2.62 -22.65
CA GLU A 44 -13.10 2.37 -24.09
C GLU A 44 -12.96 0.90 -24.44
N ALA A 45 -11.94 0.22 -23.93
CA ALA A 45 -11.71 -1.18 -24.22
C ALA A 45 -12.87 -2.05 -23.69
N LEU A 46 -13.42 -1.71 -22.51
CA LEU A 46 -14.63 -2.34 -21.97
C LEU A 46 -15.88 -2.01 -22.81
N LYS A 47 -16.07 -0.75 -23.20
CA LYS A 47 -17.26 -0.33 -23.97
C LYS A 47 -17.32 -0.94 -25.37
N TYR A 48 -16.17 -1.11 -26.00
CA TYR A 48 -16.07 -1.50 -27.41
C TYR A 48 -15.54 -2.93 -27.62
N GLY A 49 -15.26 -3.66 -26.55
CA GLY A 49 -14.80 -5.06 -26.64
C GLY A 49 -13.40 -5.20 -27.23
N GLN A 50 -12.58 -4.15 -27.14
CA GLN A 50 -11.21 -4.11 -27.69
C GLN A 50 -10.21 -4.69 -26.69
N VAL A 51 -10.54 -5.84 -26.10
CA VAL A 51 -9.72 -6.52 -25.09
C VAL A 51 -9.59 -7.98 -25.48
N ARG A 52 -8.36 -8.50 -25.45
CA ARG A 52 -8.15 -9.94 -25.66
C ARG A 52 -8.73 -10.73 -24.48
N PRO A 53 -9.32 -11.93 -24.69
CA PRO A 53 -9.96 -12.70 -23.63
C PRO A 53 -9.08 -12.92 -22.40
N GLU A 54 -7.80 -13.22 -22.59
CA GLU A 54 -6.83 -13.43 -21.51
C GLU A 54 -6.60 -12.17 -20.65
N HIS A 55 -6.54 -10.99 -21.28
CA HIS A 55 -6.38 -9.72 -20.58
C HIS A 55 -7.65 -9.33 -19.82
N MET A 56 -8.81 -9.61 -20.40
CA MET A 56 -10.10 -9.37 -19.76
C MET A 56 -10.25 -10.23 -18.50
N ARG A 57 -9.93 -11.53 -18.59
CA ARG A 57 -9.94 -12.46 -17.44
C ARG A 57 -9.00 -11.99 -16.33
N ARG A 58 -7.80 -11.50 -16.68
CA ARG A 58 -6.86 -10.92 -15.73
C ARG A 58 -7.42 -9.69 -15.02
N TRP A 59 -7.94 -8.73 -15.78
CA TRP A 59 -8.54 -7.53 -15.21
C TRP A 59 -9.74 -7.82 -14.29
N ILE A 60 -10.60 -8.79 -14.64
CA ILE A 60 -11.71 -9.23 -13.80
C ILE A 60 -11.22 -9.70 -12.42
N LYS A 61 -10.13 -10.46 -12.37
CA LYS A 61 -9.51 -10.93 -11.12
C LYS A 61 -8.97 -9.77 -10.28
N GLU A 62 -8.31 -8.79 -10.89
CA GLU A 62 -7.86 -7.58 -10.19
C GLU A 62 -9.02 -6.76 -9.62
N TYR A 63 -10.04 -6.52 -10.45
CA TYR A 63 -11.21 -5.75 -10.04
C TYR A 63 -11.94 -6.44 -8.88
N TYR A 64 -12.07 -7.78 -8.92
CA TYR A 64 -12.61 -8.54 -7.80
C TYR A 64 -11.86 -8.28 -6.49
N LYS A 65 -10.51 -8.38 -6.52
CA LYS A 65 -9.68 -8.14 -5.33
C LYS A 65 -9.88 -6.74 -4.77
N PHE A 66 -10.02 -5.74 -5.65
CA PHE A 66 -10.29 -4.38 -5.24
C PHE A 66 -11.68 -4.19 -4.60
N ILE A 67 -12.73 -4.83 -5.12
CA ILE A 67 -14.10 -4.60 -4.62
C ILE A 67 -14.52 -5.53 -3.47
N ARG A 68 -13.87 -6.69 -3.28
CA ARG A 68 -14.38 -7.75 -2.38
C ARG A 68 -14.54 -7.33 -0.91
N LEU A 69 -13.75 -6.34 -0.44
CA LEU A 69 -13.80 -5.81 0.93
C LEU A 69 -14.44 -4.40 1.02
N ASP A 70 -14.97 -3.87 -0.08
CA ASP A 70 -15.46 -2.49 -0.15
C ASP A 70 -16.67 -2.23 0.77
N ALA A 71 -17.59 -3.20 0.87
CA ALA A 71 -18.73 -3.13 1.79
C ALA A 71 -18.27 -3.06 3.26
N GLN A 72 -17.29 -3.89 3.64
CA GLN A 72 -16.73 -3.92 4.98
C GLN A 72 -16.02 -2.61 5.32
N GLY A 73 -15.21 -2.09 4.41
CA GLY A 73 -14.55 -0.79 4.59
C GLY A 73 -15.54 0.36 4.72
N SER A 74 -16.58 0.40 3.87
CA SER A 74 -17.61 1.44 3.95
C SER A 74 -18.40 1.36 5.26
N ALA A 75 -18.70 0.14 5.74
CA ALA A 75 -19.34 -0.06 7.04
C ALA A 75 -18.45 0.42 8.18
N ALA A 76 -17.14 0.17 8.13
CA ALA A 76 -16.17 0.65 9.12
C ALA A 76 -16.12 2.18 9.19
N MET A 77 -16.13 2.86 8.04
CA MET A 77 -16.22 4.32 7.96
C MET A 77 -17.53 4.83 8.59
N ILE A 78 -18.68 4.30 8.18
CA ILE A 78 -19.98 4.74 8.68
C ILE A 78 -20.13 4.50 10.18
N ALA A 79 -19.61 3.39 10.71
CA ALA A 79 -19.62 3.10 12.14
C ALA A 79 -18.84 4.12 12.98
N ARG A 80 -17.91 4.85 12.37
CA ARG A 80 -17.11 5.91 13.02
C ARG A 80 -17.72 7.30 12.84
N CYS A 81 -18.87 7.41 12.18
CA CYS A 81 -19.47 8.70 11.89
C CYS A 81 -19.80 9.45 13.19
N PRO A 82 -19.24 10.66 13.41
CA PRO A 82 -19.33 11.35 14.70
C PRO A 82 -20.72 11.95 14.96
N ARG A 83 -21.55 12.10 13.92
CA ARG A 83 -22.82 12.82 13.98
C ARG A 83 -23.93 12.04 13.30
N ARG A 84 -25.11 12.04 13.93
CA ARG A 84 -26.30 11.35 13.40
C ARG A 84 -26.72 11.84 12.01
N GLY A 85 -26.61 13.14 11.74
CA GLY A 85 -26.96 13.72 10.43
C GLY A 85 -26.10 13.15 9.29
N LEU A 86 -24.78 13.19 9.48
CA LEU A 86 -23.80 12.60 8.55
C LEU A 86 -24.01 11.09 8.38
N PHE A 87 -24.29 10.38 9.48
CA PHE A 87 -24.60 8.95 9.44
C PHE A 87 -25.83 8.68 8.56
N LEU A 88 -26.92 9.42 8.75
CA LEU A 88 -28.13 9.26 7.94
C LEU A 88 -27.88 9.60 6.47
N ALA A 89 -27.11 10.66 6.18
CA ALA A 89 -26.78 11.07 4.82
C ALA A 89 -25.93 10.03 4.07
N LEU A 90 -25.00 9.35 4.75
CA LEU A 90 -24.05 8.43 4.11
C LEU A 90 -24.36 6.94 4.33
N SER A 91 -25.23 6.57 5.28
CA SER A 91 -25.66 5.18 5.50
C SER A 91 -26.22 4.48 4.25
N PRO A 92 -26.86 5.17 3.28
CA PRO A 92 -27.25 4.53 2.01
C PRO A 92 -26.08 3.93 1.23
N ILE A 93 -24.85 4.43 1.39
CA ILE A 93 -23.64 3.86 0.75
C ILE A 93 -23.42 2.41 1.22
N VAL A 94 -23.58 2.14 2.53
CA VAL A 94 -23.43 0.79 3.07
C VAL A 94 -24.56 -0.10 2.61
N ASN A 95 -25.81 0.36 2.72
CA ASN A 95 -26.99 -0.40 2.29
C ASN A 95 -26.91 -0.81 0.81
N ARG A 96 -26.32 0.03 -0.04
CA ARG A 96 -26.03 -0.25 -1.45
C ARG A 96 -25.07 -1.43 -1.61
N LYS A 97 -23.97 -1.40 -0.88
CA LYS A 97 -22.90 -2.41 -0.97
C LYS A 97 -23.28 -3.74 -0.32
N THR A 98 -24.29 -3.76 0.53
CA THR A 98 -24.77 -4.97 1.23
C THR A 98 -26.05 -5.57 0.65
N GLY A 99 -26.67 -4.93 -0.36
CA GLY A 99 -27.87 -5.45 -1.03
C GLY A 99 -29.17 -5.26 -0.24
N PHE A 100 -29.25 -4.24 0.63
CA PHE A 100 -30.46 -3.91 1.39
C PHE A 100 -31.32 -2.80 0.76
N TYR A 101 -30.78 -2.03 -0.20
CA TYR A 101 -31.48 -0.93 -0.86
C TYR A 101 -31.64 -1.17 -2.36
N GLN A 102 -32.89 -1.30 -2.84
CA GLN A 102 -33.32 -1.42 -4.25
C GLN A 102 -32.76 -2.62 -5.06
N VAL A 103 -31.65 -3.21 -4.65
CA VAL A 103 -31.02 -4.38 -5.23
C VAL A 103 -31.03 -5.47 -4.17
N THR A 104 -31.82 -6.52 -4.36
CA THR A 104 -31.99 -7.62 -3.39
C THR A 104 -30.81 -8.59 -3.35
N VAL A 105 -29.71 -8.26 -4.05
CA VAL A 105 -28.51 -9.08 -4.21
C VAL A 105 -27.28 -8.19 -3.98
N PRO A 106 -26.34 -8.58 -3.10
CA PRO A 106 -25.10 -7.83 -2.92
C PRO A 106 -24.35 -7.61 -4.25
N PRO A 107 -23.79 -6.42 -4.52
CA PRO A 107 -23.03 -6.18 -5.75
C PRO A 107 -21.88 -7.15 -5.98
N ARG A 108 -21.25 -7.64 -4.91
CA ARG A 108 -20.23 -8.70 -5.01
C ARG A 108 -20.78 -9.94 -5.74
N ASP A 109 -21.98 -10.38 -5.39
CA ASP A 109 -22.59 -11.58 -5.97
C ASP A 109 -23.02 -11.34 -7.42
N LEU A 110 -23.45 -10.12 -7.75
CA LEU A 110 -23.69 -9.71 -9.14
C LEU A 110 -22.38 -9.71 -9.95
N PHE A 111 -21.27 -9.31 -9.35
CA PHE A 111 -19.96 -9.34 -10.01
C PHE A 111 -19.48 -10.78 -10.26
N LEU A 112 -19.81 -11.74 -9.39
CA LEU A 112 -19.51 -13.16 -9.64
C LEU A 112 -20.16 -13.66 -10.93
N ARG A 113 -21.42 -13.27 -11.20
CA ARG A 113 -22.11 -13.60 -12.46
C ARG A 113 -21.43 -12.98 -13.69
N PHE A 114 -20.96 -11.74 -13.54
CA PHE A 114 -20.16 -11.08 -14.58
C PHE A 114 -18.87 -11.85 -14.84
N ALA A 115 -18.14 -12.26 -13.80
CA ALA A 115 -16.90 -13.02 -13.92
C ALA A 115 -17.11 -14.39 -14.58
N GLU A 116 -18.17 -15.11 -14.19
CA GLU A 116 -18.56 -16.40 -14.77
C GLU A 116 -18.85 -16.31 -16.28
N ALA A 117 -19.39 -15.19 -16.75
CA ALA A 117 -19.63 -14.96 -18.18
C ALA A 117 -18.33 -14.88 -19.01
N PHE A 118 -17.18 -14.62 -18.37
CA PHE A 118 -15.84 -14.70 -18.96
C PHE A 118 -15.11 -16.01 -18.60
N GLY A 119 -15.83 -16.98 -18.05
CA GLY A 119 -15.34 -18.27 -17.60
C GLY A 119 -14.43 -18.19 -16.37
N VAL A 120 -14.48 -17.11 -15.59
CA VAL A 120 -13.66 -16.94 -14.38
C VAL A 120 -14.44 -17.45 -13.18
N THR A 121 -13.96 -18.49 -12.50
CA THR A 121 -14.69 -19.08 -11.36
C THR A 121 -14.41 -18.34 -10.06
N ARG A 122 -15.27 -18.55 -9.06
CA ARG A 122 -15.05 -18.02 -7.71
C ARG A 122 -13.73 -18.51 -7.11
N GLU A 123 -13.38 -19.77 -7.34
CA GLU A 123 -12.14 -20.36 -6.85
C GLU A 123 -10.92 -19.67 -7.49
N GLU A 124 -10.96 -19.38 -8.80
CA GLU A 124 -9.92 -18.61 -9.47
C GLU A 124 -9.81 -17.19 -8.89
N LEU A 125 -10.94 -16.53 -8.65
CA LEU A 125 -10.99 -15.19 -8.05
C LEU A 125 -10.41 -15.17 -6.62
N GLU A 126 -10.69 -16.19 -5.80
CA GLU A 126 -10.17 -16.27 -4.44
C GLU A 126 -8.68 -16.65 -4.40
N ALA A 127 -8.23 -17.56 -5.26
CA ALA A 127 -6.84 -18.00 -5.35
C ALA A 127 -5.88 -16.98 -5.98
N HIS A 128 -6.40 -16.02 -6.76
CA HIS A 128 -5.60 -14.95 -7.38
C HIS A 128 -4.85 -14.12 -6.33
N TYR A 129 -3.61 -13.73 -6.60
CA TYR A 129 -2.97 -12.62 -5.89
C TYR A 129 -2.99 -11.39 -6.79
N ALA A 130 -3.57 -10.30 -6.28
CA ALA A 130 -3.64 -9.05 -7.00
C ALA A 130 -2.24 -8.51 -7.31
N CYS A 131 -2.14 -7.72 -8.37
CA CYS A 131 -0.90 -7.03 -8.69
C CYS A 131 -0.55 -6.00 -7.60
N PRO A 132 0.72 -5.57 -7.49
CA PRO A 132 1.15 -4.65 -6.45
C PRO A 132 0.32 -3.37 -6.37
N GLU A 133 0.00 -2.74 -7.49
CA GLU A 133 -0.79 -1.50 -7.52
C GLU A 133 -2.23 -1.70 -7.02
N THR A 134 -2.87 -2.83 -7.36
CA THR A 134 -4.19 -3.19 -6.84
C THR A 134 -4.13 -3.48 -5.33
N LEU A 135 -3.12 -4.19 -4.84
CA LEU A 135 -2.93 -4.46 -3.40
C LEU A 135 -2.73 -3.16 -2.61
N GLN A 136 -1.83 -2.29 -3.09
CA GLN A 136 -1.54 -0.99 -2.48
C GLN A 136 -2.78 -0.11 -2.40
N ALA A 137 -3.54 0.02 -3.49
CA ALA A 137 -4.79 0.79 -3.49
C ALA A 137 -5.86 0.17 -2.59
N THR A 138 -5.99 -1.16 -2.59
CA THR A 138 -6.97 -1.88 -1.75
C THR A 138 -6.68 -1.66 -0.27
N TYR A 139 -5.44 -1.86 0.16
CA TYR A 139 -5.05 -1.72 1.57
C TYR A 139 -5.00 -0.28 2.03
N ALA A 140 -4.60 0.67 1.18
CA ALA A 140 -4.73 2.08 1.50
C ALA A 140 -6.19 2.48 1.71
N ARG A 141 -7.11 2.07 0.81
CA ARG A 141 -8.55 2.34 0.98
C ARG A 141 -9.06 1.80 2.30
N LEU A 142 -8.75 0.55 2.61
CA LEU A 142 -9.16 -0.10 3.87
C LEU A 142 -8.55 0.61 5.08
N GLN A 143 -7.27 0.97 5.03
CA GLN A 143 -6.60 1.71 6.07
C GLN A 143 -7.33 3.03 6.37
N PHE A 144 -7.63 3.84 5.35
CA PHE A 144 -8.35 5.10 5.53
C PHE A 144 -9.76 4.88 6.10
N GLN A 145 -10.50 3.91 5.55
CA GLN A 145 -11.85 3.56 5.99
C GLN A 145 -11.93 3.06 7.44
N PHE A 146 -10.90 2.36 7.93
CA PHE A 146 -10.84 1.86 9.31
C PHE A 146 -10.16 2.82 10.29
N ASN A 147 -9.47 3.85 9.81
CA ASN A 147 -8.75 4.77 10.67
C ASN A 147 -9.67 5.88 11.21
N SER A 148 -10.40 6.59 10.34
CA SER A 148 -11.31 7.67 10.74
C SER A 148 -12.48 7.84 9.77
N PHE A 149 -13.52 8.55 10.21
CA PHE A 149 -14.65 8.87 9.34
C PHE A 149 -14.22 9.79 8.18
N GLU A 150 -13.41 10.81 8.46
CA GLU A 150 -12.95 11.80 7.48
C GLU A 150 -12.12 11.16 6.38
N GLU A 151 -11.14 10.33 6.75
CA GLU A 151 -10.29 9.64 5.77
C GLU A 151 -11.08 8.62 4.96
N GLY A 152 -11.96 7.86 5.61
CA GLY A 152 -12.87 6.94 4.93
C GLY A 152 -13.80 7.65 3.95
N PHE A 153 -14.33 8.81 4.34
CA PHE A 153 -15.20 9.65 3.49
C PHE A 153 -14.46 10.10 2.24
N VAL A 154 -13.19 10.52 2.39
CA VAL A 154 -12.37 10.94 1.25
C VAL A 154 -12.25 9.83 0.20
N VAL A 155 -11.92 8.61 0.61
CA VAL A 155 -11.69 7.51 -0.34
C VAL A 155 -12.95 6.83 -0.84
N THR A 156 -14.07 6.99 -0.12
CA THR A 156 -15.36 6.35 -0.47
C THR A 156 -16.25 7.26 -1.31
N ALA A 157 -16.17 8.57 -1.11
CA ALA A 157 -17.05 9.55 -1.75
C ALA A 157 -16.26 10.67 -2.46
N LEU A 158 -15.49 11.48 -1.71
CA LEU A 158 -14.87 12.69 -2.28
C LEU A 158 -13.94 12.40 -3.47
N GLY A 159 -13.08 11.39 -3.38
CA GLY A 159 -12.16 11.02 -4.45
C GLY A 159 -12.86 10.50 -5.71
N ALA A 160 -14.11 10.04 -5.59
CA ALA A 160 -14.91 9.59 -6.72
C ALA A 160 -15.51 10.76 -7.52
N GLU A 161 -15.58 11.98 -6.96
CA GLU A 161 -16.05 13.18 -7.66
C GLU A 161 -15.24 13.48 -8.93
N GLY A 162 -13.94 13.11 -8.97
CA GLY A 162 -13.11 13.33 -10.15
C GLY A 162 -13.58 12.60 -11.39
N VAL A 163 -14.19 11.43 -11.23
CA VAL A 163 -14.82 10.68 -12.33
C VAL A 163 -16.08 11.40 -12.85
N LEU A 164 -16.66 12.31 -12.06
CA LEU A 164 -17.89 13.05 -12.35
C LEU A 164 -17.63 14.51 -12.81
N LEU A 165 -16.43 15.07 -12.58
CA LEU A 165 -16.12 16.47 -12.88
C LEU A 165 -15.93 16.77 -14.37
N ASP A 166 -15.56 15.78 -15.19
CA ASP A 166 -15.49 15.90 -16.65
C ASP A 166 -16.86 15.70 -17.33
N VAL A 167 -17.91 15.44 -16.53
CA VAL A 167 -19.29 15.38 -17.01
C VAL A 167 -19.88 16.78 -16.86
N VAL A 168 -19.87 17.52 -17.97
CA VAL A 168 -20.59 18.79 -18.08
C VAL A 168 -22.00 18.59 -17.51
N ARG A 169 -22.43 19.50 -16.65
CA ARG A 169 -23.56 19.35 -15.71
C ARG A 169 -24.89 18.87 -16.33
N ASP A 170 -25.04 18.95 -17.65
CA ASP A 170 -26.20 18.49 -18.43
C ASP A 170 -26.13 17.01 -18.89
N GLU A 171 -24.98 16.33 -18.73
CA GLU A 171 -24.79 14.91 -19.08
C GLU A 171 -24.75 13.97 -17.85
N ARG A 172 -24.82 14.52 -16.63
CA ARG A 172 -24.78 13.75 -15.38
C ARG A 172 -25.87 12.66 -15.27
N PRO A 173 -27.11 12.88 -15.76
CA PRO A 173 -28.10 11.81 -15.80
C PRO A 173 -27.78 10.73 -16.85
N TRP A 174 -26.96 11.01 -17.86
CA TRP A 174 -26.76 10.14 -19.02
C TRP A 174 -25.64 9.10 -18.83
N LEU A 175 -24.55 9.44 -18.11
CA LEU A 175 -23.51 8.46 -17.75
C LEU A 175 -23.98 7.45 -16.71
N CYS A 176 -24.93 7.84 -15.85
CA CYS A 176 -25.51 6.97 -14.84
C CYS A 176 -26.84 6.33 -15.26
N GLN A 177 -27.41 6.52 -16.46
CA GLN A 177 -28.73 5.89 -16.75
C GLN A 177 -28.85 5.06 -18.03
N ARG A 178 -27.78 4.82 -18.83
CA ARG A 178 -27.87 3.83 -19.95
C ARG A 178 -26.59 3.48 -20.73
N GLY A 179 -25.41 3.49 -20.12
CA GLY A 179 -24.16 3.44 -20.89
C GLY A 179 -23.44 2.11 -20.82
N ILE A 180 -22.61 1.98 -19.78
CA ILE A 180 -21.52 1.01 -19.76
C ILE A 180 -22.04 -0.41 -19.70
N ALA A 181 -23.13 -0.68 -18.99
CA ALA A 181 -23.73 -2.02 -18.95
C ALA A 181 -24.20 -2.47 -20.34
N GLU A 182 -24.88 -1.59 -21.08
CA GLU A 182 -25.34 -1.88 -22.45
C GLU A 182 -24.19 -1.99 -23.45
N TYR A 183 -23.18 -1.13 -23.34
CA TYR A 183 -21.98 -1.21 -24.16
C TYR A 183 -21.23 -2.53 -23.93
N ILE A 184 -20.93 -2.87 -22.67
CA ILE A 184 -20.28 -4.13 -22.29
C ILE A 184 -21.12 -5.33 -22.75
N LYS A 185 -22.45 -5.30 -22.53
CA LYS A 185 -23.37 -6.36 -22.95
C LYS A 185 -23.26 -6.62 -24.45
N ARG A 186 -23.30 -5.56 -25.27
CA ARG A 186 -23.22 -5.67 -26.73
C ARG A 186 -21.84 -6.09 -27.20
N ALA A 187 -20.80 -5.46 -26.67
CA ALA A 187 -19.41 -5.71 -27.04
C ALA A 187 -18.98 -7.16 -26.81
N PHE A 188 -19.37 -7.73 -25.67
CA PHE A 188 -18.99 -9.09 -25.27
C PHE A 188 -20.11 -10.12 -25.42
N ARG A 189 -21.26 -9.74 -26.03
CA ARG A 189 -22.43 -10.60 -26.25
C ARG A 189 -22.95 -11.28 -24.97
N LEU A 190 -23.02 -10.52 -23.88
CA LEU A 190 -23.41 -11.01 -22.57
C LEU A 190 -24.94 -11.03 -22.39
N SER A 191 -25.41 -11.80 -21.42
CA SER A 191 -26.81 -11.78 -20.98
C SER A 191 -27.11 -10.54 -20.13
N ASP A 192 -28.41 -10.27 -19.93
CA ASP A 192 -28.86 -9.23 -18.98
C ASP A 192 -28.39 -9.49 -17.55
N ASP A 193 -28.34 -10.76 -17.16
CA ASP A 193 -27.92 -11.18 -15.83
C ASP A 193 -26.41 -10.97 -15.61
N ALA A 194 -25.59 -11.26 -16.64
CA ALA A 194 -24.14 -11.06 -16.57
C ALA A 194 -23.74 -9.58 -16.37
N VAL A 195 -24.51 -8.63 -16.90
CA VAL A 195 -24.22 -7.19 -16.72
C VAL A 195 -24.98 -6.54 -15.57
N ALA A 196 -25.68 -7.32 -14.74
CA ALA A 196 -26.48 -6.81 -13.62
C ALA A 196 -25.65 -6.00 -12.60
N TYR A 197 -24.37 -6.37 -12.40
CA TYR A 197 -23.44 -5.59 -11.57
C TYR A 197 -23.32 -4.14 -12.05
N TRP A 198 -23.06 -3.96 -13.35
CA TRP A 198 -22.87 -2.64 -13.95
C TRP A 198 -24.15 -1.81 -13.91
N ARG A 199 -25.29 -2.44 -14.20
CA ARG A 199 -26.61 -1.80 -14.11
C ARG A 199 -26.95 -1.32 -12.71
N ALA A 200 -26.62 -2.12 -11.69
CA ALA A 200 -26.83 -1.71 -10.31
C ALA A 200 -26.14 -0.36 -10.06
N TYR A 201 -24.89 -0.19 -10.49
CA TYR A 201 -24.15 1.08 -10.32
C TYR A 201 -24.63 2.23 -11.22
N GLU A 202 -25.32 1.95 -12.32
CA GLU A 202 -26.00 2.97 -13.15
C GLU A 202 -27.29 3.44 -12.45
N ASP A 203 -28.23 2.52 -12.17
CA ASP A 203 -29.58 2.84 -11.69
C ASP A 203 -29.64 3.60 -10.35
N PHE A 204 -28.53 3.69 -9.62
CA PHE A 204 -28.42 4.51 -8.42
C PHE A 204 -28.33 6.01 -8.76
N ARG A 205 -29.50 6.65 -8.88
CA ARG A 205 -29.65 8.13 -8.85
C ARG A 205 -28.86 8.79 -7.70
N SER A 206 -28.61 8.08 -6.60
CA SER A 206 -27.94 8.62 -5.42
C SER A 206 -26.45 8.86 -5.59
N PHE A 207 -25.74 8.22 -6.53
CA PHE A 207 -24.29 8.46 -6.78
C PHE A 207 -23.98 9.92 -7.17
N VAL A 208 -25.01 10.70 -7.49
CA VAL A 208 -24.96 12.10 -7.92
C VAL A 208 -25.72 13.01 -6.92
N CYS A 209 -26.23 12.47 -5.81
CA CYS A 209 -27.07 13.20 -4.85
C CYS A 209 -26.53 13.23 -3.43
N GLU A 210 -25.45 12.50 -3.09
CA GLU A 210 -24.79 12.71 -1.80
C GLU A 210 -24.25 14.16 -1.74
N PRO A 211 -24.45 14.90 -0.64
CA PRO A 211 -23.98 16.28 -0.50
C PRO A 211 -22.47 16.29 -0.18
N VAL A 212 -21.67 15.73 -1.08
CA VAL A 212 -20.23 15.46 -0.88
C VAL A 212 -19.48 16.73 -0.54
N TRP A 213 -19.78 17.83 -1.21
CA TRP A 213 -19.09 19.10 -1.00
C TRP A 213 -19.54 19.80 0.30
N GLU A 214 -20.80 19.68 0.68
CA GLU A 214 -21.31 20.17 1.96
C GLU A 214 -20.73 19.36 3.13
N ILE A 215 -20.59 18.04 2.98
CA ILE A 215 -19.94 17.18 3.97
C ILE A 215 -18.44 17.52 4.06
N ALA A 216 -17.76 17.72 2.92
CA ALA A 216 -16.37 18.15 2.91
C ALA A 216 -16.19 19.51 3.62
N ALA A 217 -17.14 20.44 3.44
CA ALA A 217 -17.16 21.72 4.15
C ALA A 217 -17.32 21.53 5.66
N GLU A 218 -18.24 20.66 6.09
CA GLU A 218 -18.48 20.34 7.50
C GLU A 218 -17.25 19.70 8.16
N LEU A 219 -16.50 18.89 7.41
CA LEU A 219 -15.29 18.24 7.89
C LEU A 219 -14.05 19.15 7.91
N ALA A 220 -14.06 20.28 7.21
CA ALA A 220 -12.90 21.16 7.04
C ALA A 220 -12.83 22.29 8.10
N ALA A 221 -13.16 22.00 9.35
CA ALA A 221 -13.38 23.05 10.37
C ALA A 221 -12.08 23.70 10.89
N ASP A 222 -10.95 23.00 10.84
CA ASP A 222 -9.65 23.51 11.30
C ASP A 222 -8.46 23.04 10.44
N ALA A 223 -7.28 23.59 10.73
CA ALA A 223 -6.02 23.31 10.04
C ALA A 223 -5.67 21.81 10.00
N SER A 224 -5.91 21.10 11.11
CA SER A 224 -5.59 19.68 11.23
C SER A 224 -6.53 18.83 10.39
N GLN A 225 -7.82 19.16 10.39
CA GLN A 225 -8.80 18.49 9.55
C GLN A 225 -8.58 18.78 8.06
N GLN A 226 -8.29 20.03 7.70
CA GLN A 226 -7.94 20.40 6.32
C GLN A 226 -6.69 19.65 5.84
N GLN A 227 -5.65 19.57 6.68
CA GLN A 227 -4.45 18.81 6.35
C GLN A 227 -4.77 17.32 6.17
N ARG A 228 -5.59 16.72 7.05
CA ARG A 228 -6.02 15.32 6.92
C ARG A 228 -6.76 15.05 5.62
N LEU A 229 -7.75 15.89 5.28
CA LEU A 229 -8.51 15.76 4.03
C LEU A 229 -7.61 15.91 2.80
N ARG A 230 -6.73 16.92 2.78
CA ARG A 230 -5.76 17.16 1.71
C ARG A 230 -4.81 15.99 1.51
N THR A 231 -4.14 15.54 2.56
CA THR A 231 -3.15 14.45 2.48
C THR A 231 -3.83 13.15 2.05
N THR A 232 -4.99 12.82 2.63
CA THR A 232 -5.73 11.61 2.26
C THR A 232 -6.16 11.65 0.79
N LEU A 233 -6.66 12.79 0.32
CA LEU A 233 -7.10 12.95 -1.06
C LEU A 233 -5.92 12.81 -2.03
N LYS A 234 -4.79 13.47 -1.76
CA LYS A 234 -3.58 13.37 -2.58
C LYS A 234 -3.08 11.92 -2.66
N HIS A 235 -2.92 11.25 -1.52
CA HIS A 235 -2.44 9.87 -1.49
C HIS A 235 -3.43 8.92 -2.19
N TRP A 236 -4.73 9.07 -1.92
CA TRP A 236 -5.75 8.24 -2.53
C TRP A 236 -5.79 8.38 -4.04
N LEU A 237 -5.80 9.61 -4.57
CA LEU A 237 -5.80 9.85 -6.01
C LEU A 237 -4.53 9.30 -6.65
N ALA A 238 -3.35 9.51 -6.04
CA ALA A 238 -2.10 8.95 -6.56
C ALA A 238 -2.15 7.42 -6.68
N LEU A 239 -2.57 6.73 -5.61
CA LEU A 239 -2.67 5.26 -5.56
C LEU A 239 -3.75 4.73 -6.49
N TYR A 240 -4.94 5.35 -6.50
CA TYR A 240 -6.03 4.99 -7.39
C TYR A 240 -5.62 5.16 -8.85
N GLY A 241 -4.97 6.26 -9.21
CA GLY A 241 -4.42 6.46 -10.55
C GLY A 241 -3.38 5.43 -10.94
N ASN A 242 -2.52 5.02 -9.99
CA ASN A 242 -1.52 4.00 -10.26
C ASN A 242 -2.15 2.63 -10.56
N MET A 243 -3.13 2.23 -9.75
CA MET A 243 -3.93 1.04 -9.99
C MET A 243 -4.68 1.12 -11.33
N ARG A 244 -5.28 2.27 -11.65
CA ARG A 244 -5.98 2.47 -12.93
C ARG A 244 -5.05 2.34 -14.13
N ARG A 245 -3.85 2.93 -14.08
CA ARG A 245 -2.83 2.74 -15.13
C ARG A 245 -2.41 1.28 -15.27
N ALA A 246 -2.20 0.57 -14.16
CA ALA A 246 -1.90 -0.86 -14.21
C ALA A 246 -3.01 -1.65 -14.90
N TRP A 247 -4.29 -1.36 -14.58
CA TRP A 247 -5.42 -2.01 -15.24
C TRP A 247 -5.55 -1.66 -16.72
N GLU A 248 -5.25 -0.42 -17.12
CA GLU A 248 -5.18 0.00 -18.53
C GLU A 248 -4.09 -0.78 -19.28
N ASP A 249 -2.90 -0.90 -18.70
CA ASP A 249 -1.81 -1.67 -19.26
C ASP A 249 -2.16 -3.17 -19.35
N MET A 250 -2.95 -3.70 -18.40
CA MET A 250 -3.39 -5.09 -18.45
C MET A 250 -4.33 -5.33 -19.63
N VAL A 251 -5.34 -4.48 -19.85
CA VAL A 251 -6.26 -4.67 -20.98
C VAL A 251 -5.56 -4.50 -22.33
N ARG A 252 -4.50 -3.69 -22.39
CA ARG A 252 -3.63 -3.53 -23.56
C ARG A 252 -2.63 -4.68 -23.75
N GLY A 253 -2.36 -5.46 -22.72
CA GLY A 253 -1.32 -6.49 -22.73
C GLY A 253 0.11 -5.95 -22.60
N THR A 254 0.26 -4.73 -22.08
CA THR A 254 1.56 -4.09 -21.86
C THR A 254 2.00 -4.14 -20.40
N TYR A 255 1.14 -4.61 -19.49
CA TYR A 255 1.47 -4.71 -18.08
C TYR A 255 2.52 -5.79 -17.83
N SER A 256 3.66 -5.39 -17.29
CA SER A 256 4.89 -6.19 -17.23
C SER A 256 4.95 -7.17 -16.05
N PHE A 257 4.26 -6.88 -14.95
CA PHE A 257 4.28 -7.77 -13.79
C PHE A 257 3.49 -9.04 -14.13
N PRO A 258 4.01 -10.25 -13.87
CA PRO A 258 3.31 -11.48 -14.21
C PRO A 258 2.11 -11.71 -13.29
N GLU A 259 1.21 -12.55 -13.73
CA GLU A 259 0.16 -13.06 -12.86
C GLU A 259 0.75 -14.08 -11.89
N ILE A 260 0.52 -13.88 -10.59
CA ILE A 260 1.05 -14.75 -9.55
C ILE A 260 -0.05 -15.70 -9.07
N PHE A 261 0.17 -16.99 -9.33
CA PHE A 261 -0.60 -18.07 -8.74
C PHE A 261 0.27 -18.78 -7.73
N TRP A 262 -0.21 -18.88 -6.49
CA TRP A 262 0.51 -19.58 -5.45
C TRP A 262 -0.40 -20.60 -4.75
N PRO A 263 0.02 -21.87 -4.66
CA PRO A 263 1.26 -22.43 -5.22
C PRO A 263 1.24 -22.56 -6.75
N PRO A 264 2.40 -22.65 -7.42
CA PRO A 264 2.46 -22.71 -8.87
C PRO A 264 1.87 -24.03 -9.39
N PRO A 265 1.33 -24.05 -10.63
CA PRO A 265 0.74 -25.25 -11.20
C PRO A 265 1.69 -26.46 -11.15
N GLY A 266 1.18 -27.61 -10.71
CA GLY A 266 1.97 -28.84 -10.58
C GLY A 266 2.82 -28.94 -9.31
N ARG A 267 2.92 -27.87 -8.50
CA ARG A 267 3.40 -27.95 -7.12
C ARG A 267 2.20 -28.06 -6.17
N ALA A 268 2.31 -28.97 -5.22
CA ALA A 268 1.39 -29.06 -4.11
C ALA A 268 2.18 -28.90 -2.81
N PHE A 269 1.85 -27.88 -2.04
CA PHE A 269 2.17 -27.85 -0.61
C PHE A 269 0.94 -28.35 0.14
N GLN A 270 1.11 -28.80 1.39
CA GLN A 270 -0.02 -29.27 2.19
C GLN A 270 -1.11 -28.18 2.22
N LYS A 271 -2.25 -28.47 1.59
CA LYS A 271 -3.41 -27.56 1.53
C LYS A 271 -4.20 -27.52 2.84
N THR A 272 -3.93 -28.46 3.74
CA THR A 272 -4.66 -28.65 4.99
C THR A 272 -4.14 -27.69 6.07
N THR A 273 -4.90 -27.57 7.15
CA THR A 273 -4.51 -26.87 8.38
C THR A 273 -3.33 -27.54 9.12
N GLU A 274 -2.76 -28.61 8.58
CA GLU A 274 -1.78 -29.47 9.24
C GLU A 274 -0.33 -29.19 8.84
N GLN A 275 -0.09 -28.21 7.94
CA GLN A 275 1.26 -27.79 7.56
C GLN A 275 2.13 -27.50 8.79
N THR A 276 3.33 -28.06 8.84
CA THR A 276 4.31 -27.79 9.89
C THR A 276 4.93 -26.39 9.74
N HIS A 277 5.64 -25.90 10.75
CA HIS A 277 6.36 -24.63 10.62
C HIS A 277 7.46 -24.69 9.54
N GLU A 278 8.18 -25.80 9.47
CA GLU A 278 9.25 -26.02 8.48
C GLU A 278 8.68 -26.03 7.05
N GLU A 279 7.56 -26.71 6.83
CA GLU A 279 6.88 -26.72 5.53
C GLU A 279 6.35 -25.34 5.13
N LEU A 280 5.91 -24.51 6.10
CA LEU A 280 5.52 -23.12 5.84
C LEU A 280 6.72 -22.29 5.39
N VAL A 281 7.84 -22.39 6.12
CA VAL A 281 9.08 -21.68 5.81
C VAL A 281 9.62 -22.09 4.44
N GLU A 282 9.58 -23.38 4.11
CA GLU A 282 9.97 -23.90 2.79
C GLU A 282 9.07 -23.34 1.67
N GLU A 283 7.74 -23.37 1.87
CA GLU A 283 6.79 -22.84 0.89
C GLU A 283 7.03 -21.34 0.61
N LEU A 284 7.18 -20.53 1.67
CA LEU A 284 7.45 -19.10 1.51
C LEU A 284 8.83 -18.84 0.89
N GLY A 285 9.80 -19.72 1.14
CA GLY A 285 11.12 -19.67 0.52
C GLY A 285 11.06 -19.92 -0.99
N GLU A 286 10.32 -20.94 -1.41
CA GLU A 286 10.08 -21.23 -2.83
C GLU A 286 9.28 -20.10 -3.50
N PHE A 287 8.36 -19.45 -2.77
CA PHE A 287 7.66 -18.25 -3.27
C PHE A 287 8.66 -17.12 -3.58
N CYS A 288 9.52 -16.75 -2.62
CA CYS A 288 10.52 -15.70 -2.83
C CYS A 288 11.46 -16.01 -4.01
N LEU A 289 11.84 -17.27 -4.18
CA LEU A 289 12.69 -17.72 -5.29
C LEU A 289 11.98 -17.69 -6.65
N ALA A 290 10.66 -17.82 -6.67
CA ALA A 290 9.84 -17.79 -7.88
C ALA A 290 9.49 -16.36 -8.33
N LEU A 291 9.66 -15.35 -7.47
CA LEU A 291 9.38 -13.96 -7.83
C LEU A 291 10.25 -13.48 -9.00
N PRO A 292 9.71 -12.63 -9.89
CA PRO A 292 10.51 -11.94 -10.90
C PRO A 292 11.61 -11.14 -10.22
N GLN A 293 12.86 -11.50 -10.50
CA GLN A 293 14.00 -10.87 -9.83
C GLN A 293 14.42 -9.62 -10.61
N PRO A 294 14.51 -8.44 -9.96
CA PRO A 294 15.05 -7.27 -10.62
C PRO A 294 16.54 -7.49 -10.92
N LYS A 295 17.01 -7.01 -12.08
CA LYS A 295 18.43 -7.12 -12.48
C LYS A 295 19.35 -6.31 -11.58
N GLU A 296 18.81 -5.28 -10.95
CA GLU A 296 19.48 -4.30 -10.09
C GLU A 296 18.41 -3.75 -9.13
N THR A 297 18.79 -3.42 -7.90
CA THR A 297 17.90 -2.85 -6.87
C THR A 297 18.33 -1.43 -6.55
N ALA A 298 17.52 -0.65 -5.81
CA ALA A 298 17.90 0.72 -5.42
C ALA A 298 19.22 0.75 -4.62
N PHE A 299 19.35 -0.14 -3.63
CA PHE A 299 20.61 -0.34 -2.89
C PHE A 299 21.73 -0.91 -3.77
N GLY A 300 21.40 -1.83 -4.69
CA GLY A 300 22.35 -2.38 -5.65
C GLY A 300 22.98 -1.30 -6.55
N LEU A 301 22.18 -0.33 -6.98
CA LEU A 301 22.66 0.82 -7.77
C LEU A 301 23.66 1.66 -6.98
N LEU A 302 23.36 1.95 -5.70
CA LEU A 302 24.28 2.67 -4.80
C LEU A 302 25.59 1.89 -4.59
N LEU A 303 25.49 0.60 -4.26
CA LEU A 303 26.64 -0.27 -4.02
C LEU A 303 27.53 -0.44 -5.26
N SER A 304 26.93 -0.42 -6.46
CA SER A 304 27.65 -0.52 -7.73
C SER A 304 28.50 0.71 -8.07
N GLY A 305 28.29 1.84 -7.37
CA GLY A 305 28.97 3.10 -7.66
C GLY A 305 28.41 3.86 -8.88
N LYS A 306 27.29 3.40 -9.45
CA LYS A 306 26.62 4.08 -10.57
C LYS A 306 25.67 5.20 -10.14
N ALA A 307 25.21 5.18 -8.89
CA ALA A 307 24.30 6.20 -8.38
C ALA A 307 24.99 7.56 -8.29
N SER A 308 24.30 8.64 -8.66
CA SER A 308 24.71 10.00 -8.34
C SER A 308 24.43 10.33 -6.85
N LEU A 309 25.02 11.42 -6.35
CA LEU A 309 24.72 11.93 -5.01
C LEU A 309 23.22 12.21 -4.83
N GLU A 310 22.57 12.83 -5.83
CA GLU A 310 21.14 13.12 -5.79
C GLU A 310 20.30 11.84 -5.78
N ALA A 311 20.72 10.80 -6.49
CA ALA A 311 20.08 9.49 -6.41
C ALA A 311 20.24 8.84 -5.03
N ALA A 312 21.41 8.95 -4.40
CA ALA A 312 21.62 8.47 -3.04
C ALA A 312 20.74 9.22 -2.03
N LYS A 313 20.61 10.55 -2.16
CA LYS A 313 19.70 11.35 -1.32
C LYS A 313 18.24 10.93 -1.49
N GLU A 314 17.80 10.55 -2.68
CA GLU A 314 16.45 10.01 -2.88
C GLU A 314 16.21 8.71 -2.11
N LEU A 315 17.16 7.77 -2.16
CA LEU A 315 17.08 6.54 -1.34
C LEU A 315 17.01 6.87 0.15
N ILE A 316 17.79 7.87 0.60
CA ILE A 316 17.82 8.26 2.00
C ILE A 316 16.49 8.92 2.44
N LYS A 317 15.87 9.71 1.58
CA LYS A 317 14.54 10.29 1.84
C LYS A 317 13.45 9.23 1.87
N ASP A 318 13.51 8.21 1.01
CA ASP A 318 12.50 7.13 0.96
C ASP A 318 12.34 6.40 2.30
N PHE A 319 13.45 6.19 3.01
CA PHE A 319 13.47 5.40 4.23
C PHE A 319 12.61 6.00 5.35
N ILE A 320 12.55 7.34 5.48
CA ILE A 320 11.78 7.98 6.57
C ILE A 320 10.27 7.75 6.46
N HIS A 321 9.78 7.52 5.24
CA HIS A 321 8.36 7.32 4.97
C HIS A 321 7.86 5.90 5.31
N MET A 322 8.74 5.05 5.83
CA MET A 322 8.41 3.70 6.30
C MET A 322 8.32 3.60 7.82
N ASP A 323 8.25 4.72 8.55
CA ASP A 323 8.09 4.73 10.00
C ASP A 323 6.91 3.84 10.43
N ALA A 324 7.24 2.71 11.04
CA ALA A 324 6.30 1.74 11.57
C ALA A 324 6.04 1.95 13.07
N THR A 325 6.81 2.78 13.78
CA THR A 325 6.83 2.93 15.24
C THR A 325 5.43 3.07 15.84
N ARG A 326 4.65 4.05 15.32
CA ARG A 326 3.29 4.32 15.80
C ARG A 326 2.33 3.16 15.50
N ASN A 327 2.58 2.42 14.42
CA ASN A 327 1.77 1.29 14.00
C ASN A 327 2.07 0.05 14.86
N ILE A 328 3.34 -0.21 15.19
CA ILE A 328 3.76 -1.26 16.13
C ILE A 328 3.15 -1.02 17.51
N ALA A 329 3.13 0.24 17.98
CA ALA A 329 2.48 0.59 19.25
C ALA A 329 1.01 0.13 19.30
N GLY A 330 0.31 0.19 18.17
CA GLY A 330 -1.07 -0.27 18.05
C GLY A 330 -1.24 -1.76 18.33
N GLN A 331 -0.22 -2.60 18.09
CA GLN A 331 -0.26 -4.05 18.33
C GLN A 331 -0.27 -4.42 19.81
N PHE A 332 0.25 -3.57 20.71
CA PHE A 332 0.17 -3.82 22.16
C PHE A 332 -1.27 -3.92 22.66
N SER A 333 -2.25 -3.34 21.95
CA SER A 333 -3.66 -3.47 22.31
C SER A 333 -4.24 -4.88 22.08
N ARG A 334 -3.49 -5.80 21.44
CA ARG A 334 -4.00 -7.10 20.95
C ARG A 334 -3.23 -8.30 21.48
N ILE A 335 -2.11 -8.07 22.15
CA ILE A 335 -1.22 -9.12 22.66
C ILE A 335 -1.04 -8.86 24.15
N ALA A 336 -1.50 -9.80 24.96
CA ALA A 336 -1.56 -9.62 26.41
C ALA A 336 -0.30 -10.10 27.13
N ASP A 337 0.36 -11.15 26.63
CA ASP A 337 1.51 -11.76 27.29
C ASP A 337 2.40 -12.58 26.32
N GLY A 338 3.45 -13.20 26.87
CA GLY A 338 4.28 -14.16 26.17
C GLY A 338 5.48 -13.57 25.41
N ALA A 339 6.15 -14.42 24.65
CA ALA A 339 7.36 -14.07 23.91
C ALA A 339 7.08 -13.20 22.67
N ALA A 340 5.90 -13.35 22.04
CA ALA A 340 5.41 -12.45 21.00
C ALA A 340 5.25 -10.99 21.49
N LEU A 341 4.75 -10.80 22.72
CA LEU A 341 4.71 -9.47 23.34
C LEU A 341 6.12 -8.92 23.52
N ARG A 342 7.10 -9.76 23.91
CA ARG A 342 8.50 -9.35 24.07
C ARG A 342 9.13 -8.94 22.74
N ALA A 343 8.93 -9.73 21.68
CA ALA A 343 9.38 -9.45 20.31
C ALA A 343 8.86 -8.09 19.81
N ILE A 344 7.55 -7.86 19.92
CA ILE A 344 6.92 -6.59 19.50
C ILE A 344 7.32 -5.44 20.43
N SER A 345 7.52 -5.70 21.73
CA SER A 345 8.07 -4.74 22.69
C SER A 345 9.48 -4.31 22.33
N GLN A 346 10.33 -5.25 21.90
CA GLN A 346 11.69 -4.98 21.50
C GLN A 346 11.72 -4.18 20.20
N ALA A 347 10.98 -4.60 19.17
CA ALA A 347 10.83 -3.85 17.93
C ALA A 347 10.31 -2.42 18.18
N PHE A 348 9.28 -2.26 19.00
CA PHE A 348 8.78 -0.95 19.38
C PHE A 348 9.82 -0.13 20.15
N ALA A 349 10.52 -0.72 21.13
CA ALA A 349 11.52 -0.01 21.92
C ALA A 349 12.72 0.45 21.09
N THR A 350 13.11 -0.33 20.09
CA THR A 350 14.10 0.04 19.08
C THR A 350 13.62 1.26 18.29
N GLU A 351 12.44 1.15 17.68
CA GLU A 351 11.91 2.16 16.77
C GLU A 351 11.56 3.47 17.50
N SER A 352 11.03 3.36 18.73
CA SER A 352 10.57 4.49 19.54
C SER A 352 11.68 5.14 20.39
N GLY A 353 12.91 4.61 20.42
CA GLY A 353 14.00 5.17 21.22
C GLY A 353 13.90 4.89 22.72
N GLY A 354 13.40 3.72 23.10
CA GLY A 354 13.31 3.25 24.48
C GLY A 354 14.45 2.34 24.93
N TYR A 355 15.23 1.80 23.98
CA TYR A 355 16.34 0.88 24.25
C TYR A 355 17.67 1.50 23.85
N LEU A 356 18.50 1.85 24.85
CA LEU A 356 19.91 2.28 24.73
C LEU A 356 20.24 3.53 23.88
N THR A 357 19.30 4.10 23.10
CA THR A 357 19.54 5.27 22.22
C THR A 357 18.33 6.21 22.04
N ARG A 358 18.53 7.32 21.31
CA ARG A 358 17.45 8.20 20.78
C ARG A 358 16.56 7.42 19.80
N ASN A 359 15.36 7.93 19.49
CA ASN A 359 14.46 7.24 18.55
C ASN A 359 15.13 7.04 17.18
N HIS A 360 14.80 5.92 16.55
CA HIS A 360 15.45 5.49 15.32
C HIS A 360 15.25 6.53 14.19
N MET A 361 14.07 7.13 14.10
CA MET A 361 13.77 8.17 13.12
C MET A 361 14.58 9.46 13.32
N GLU A 362 14.91 9.87 14.55
CA GLU A 362 15.80 11.01 14.81
C GLU A 362 17.23 10.68 14.45
N ILE A 363 17.69 9.44 14.71
CA ILE A 363 19.01 8.98 14.28
C ILE A 363 19.10 9.05 12.75
N TRP A 364 18.07 8.61 12.04
CA TRP A 364 17.98 8.73 10.59
C TRP A 364 17.99 10.18 10.11
N ALA A 365 17.16 11.04 10.73
CA ALA A 365 17.08 12.46 10.37
C ALA A 365 18.40 13.20 10.63
N ASP A 366 19.07 12.90 11.75
CA ASP A 366 20.37 13.47 12.07
C ASP A 366 21.45 12.99 11.09
N PHE A 367 21.43 11.72 10.70
CA PHE A 367 22.29 11.19 9.64
C PHE A 367 22.02 11.89 8.30
N ALA A 368 20.77 12.02 7.89
CA ALA A 368 20.39 12.70 6.66
C ALA A 368 20.85 14.17 6.64
N GLU A 369 20.71 14.88 7.76
CA GLU A 369 21.11 16.27 7.88
C GLU A 369 22.64 16.43 7.94
N GLN A 370 23.30 15.70 8.83
CA GLN A 370 24.73 15.88 9.11
C GLN A 370 25.63 15.22 8.06
N ALA A 371 25.25 14.05 7.56
CA ALA A 371 26.06 13.32 6.57
C ALA A 371 25.69 13.72 5.14
N CYS A 372 24.41 14.02 4.88
CA CYS A 372 23.89 14.19 3.50
C CYS A 372 23.42 15.60 3.17
N GLY A 373 23.38 16.52 4.15
CA GLY A 373 22.92 17.89 3.95
C GLY A 373 21.42 17.99 3.62
N ILE A 374 20.63 16.97 3.95
CA ILE A 374 19.17 16.96 3.76
C ILE A 374 18.56 17.54 5.03
N SER A 375 18.06 18.78 4.96
CA SER A 375 17.40 19.37 6.13
C SER A 375 16.18 18.55 6.54
N ARG A 376 15.81 18.59 7.83
CA ARG A 376 14.56 17.94 8.29
C ARG A 376 13.34 18.44 7.49
N ALA A 377 13.26 19.74 7.22
CA ALA A 377 12.16 20.30 6.43
C ALA A 377 12.09 19.69 5.01
N GLU A 378 13.23 19.51 4.35
CA GLU A 378 13.31 18.83 3.05
C GLU A 378 12.89 17.36 3.16
N LEU A 379 13.36 16.65 4.20
CA LEU A 379 13.09 15.24 4.42
C LEU A 379 11.58 14.96 4.60
N PHE A 380 10.88 15.80 5.36
CA PHE A 380 9.44 15.63 5.62
C PHE A 380 8.53 16.26 4.54
N ALA A 381 9.03 17.22 3.77
CA ALA A 381 8.30 17.79 2.63
C ALA A 381 8.46 16.97 1.34
N TRP A 382 9.40 16.03 1.32
CA TRP A 382 9.64 15.19 0.15
C TRP A 382 8.43 14.30 -0.16
N GLU A 383 8.09 14.22 -1.44
CA GLU A 383 7.03 13.35 -1.92
C GLU A 383 7.63 12.01 -2.40
N PRO A 384 7.35 10.89 -1.69
CA PRO A 384 7.77 9.57 -2.10
C PRO A 384 7.17 9.10 -3.43
N PRO A 385 7.80 8.11 -4.10
CA PRO A 385 7.12 7.33 -5.11
C PRO A 385 5.76 6.83 -4.62
N VAL A 386 4.78 6.77 -5.52
CA VAL A 386 3.41 6.33 -5.17
C VAL A 386 3.44 4.91 -4.59
N GLU A 387 4.34 4.07 -5.10
CA GLU A 387 4.57 2.72 -4.65
C GLU A 387 5.10 2.66 -3.22
N THR A 388 5.93 3.63 -2.80
CA THR A 388 6.38 3.76 -1.40
C THR A 388 5.21 4.11 -0.49
N VAL A 389 4.39 5.09 -0.88
CA VAL A 389 3.16 5.44 -0.14
C VAL A 389 2.25 4.22 0.00
N GLY A 390 2.03 3.51 -1.11
CA GLY A 390 1.18 2.32 -1.17
C GLY A 390 1.68 1.19 -0.28
N SER A 391 2.98 0.89 -0.35
CA SER A 391 3.63 -0.10 0.49
C SER A 391 3.50 0.25 1.98
N GLY A 392 3.71 1.52 2.34
CA GLY A 392 3.54 2.01 3.71
C GLY A 392 2.12 1.76 4.24
N TYR A 393 1.09 1.95 3.41
CA TYR A 393 -0.29 1.65 3.79
C TYR A 393 -0.60 0.15 3.88
N VAL A 394 0.03 -0.68 3.06
CA VAL A 394 -0.09 -2.15 3.17
C VAL A 394 0.47 -2.61 4.51
N THR A 395 1.69 -2.19 4.86
CA THR A 395 2.31 -2.49 6.15
C THR A 395 1.45 -1.96 7.30
N LYS A 396 0.99 -0.70 7.22
CA LYS A 396 0.13 -0.09 8.23
C LYS A 396 -1.18 -0.86 8.44
N TRP A 397 -1.82 -1.33 7.36
CA TRP A 397 -3.04 -2.11 7.47
C TRP A 397 -2.85 -3.36 8.32
N PHE A 398 -1.82 -4.15 8.03
CA PHE A 398 -1.54 -5.36 8.79
C PHE A 398 -1.14 -5.04 10.25
N LEU A 399 -0.31 -4.02 10.44
CA LEU A 399 0.14 -3.58 11.77
C LEU A 399 -0.93 -2.90 12.61
N VAL A 400 -1.98 -2.32 12.04
CA VAL A 400 -2.97 -1.56 12.82
C VAL A 400 -4.32 -2.27 12.87
N HIS A 401 -4.68 -3.08 11.88
CA HIS A 401 -6.02 -3.63 11.75
C HIS A 401 -6.08 -5.15 11.73
N CYS A 402 -4.99 -5.87 11.49
CA CYS A 402 -4.99 -7.33 11.44
C CYS A 402 -4.53 -8.03 12.74
N SER A 403 -4.58 -9.37 12.71
CA SER A 403 -4.16 -10.26 13.80
C SER A 403 -2.64 -10.22 14.04
N PRO A 404 -2.14 -10.68 15.22
CA PRO A 404 -0.71 -10.73 15.51
C PRO A 404 0.12 -11.50 14.48
N GLU A 405 -0.39 -12.64 13.99
CA GLU A 405 0.31 -13.43 12.96
C GLU A 405 0.46 -12.66 11.64
N GLU A 406 -0.55 -11.90 11.24
CA GLU A 406 -0.49 -11.06 10.03
C GLU A 406 0.40 -9.84 10.23
N ALA A 407 0.40 -9.27 11.44
CA ALA A 407 1.28 -8.16 11.79
C ALA A 407 2.76 -8.60 11.73
N VAL A 408 3.11 -9.74 12.31
CA VAL A 408 4.47 -10.30 12.23
C VAL A 408 4.84 -10.64 10.78
N ALA A 409 3.91 -11.19 9.99
CA ALA A 409 4.14 -11.44 8.56
C ALA A 409 4.49 -10.16 7.78
N ALA A 410 3.86 -9.04 8.14
CA ALA A 410 4.03 -7.76 7.46
C ALA A 410 5.17 -6.89 8.03
N PHE A 411 5.65 -7.19 9.24
CA PHE A 411 6.64 -6.38 9.95
C PHE A 411 8.05 -6.92 9.69
N HIS A 412 8.81 -6.25 8.82
CA HIS A 412 10.25 -6.47 8.56
C HIS A 412 10.73 -7.90 8.22
N LEU A 413 9.84 -8.87 8.03
CA LEU A 413 10.23 -10.18 7.53
C LEU A 413 10.67 -10.08 6.05
N GLY A 414 11.95 -10.34 5.81
CA GLY A 414 12.52 -10.61 4.49
C GLY A 414 12.31 -12.07 4.05
N PRO A 415 13.05 -12.53 3.03
CA PRO A 415 13.05 -13.94 2.63
C PRO A 415 13.40 -14.86 3.81
N PRO A 416 12.83 -16.07 3.91
CA PRO A 416 13.24 -17.03 4.93
C PRO A 416 14.74 -17.36 4.84
N PRO A 417 15.43 -17.72 5.94
CA PRO A 417 16.89 -17.85 5.97
C PRO A 417 17.47 -18.72 4.84
N GLY A 418 16.93 -19.93 4.66
CA GLY A 418 17.39 -20.83 3.58
C GLY A 418 17.14 -20.30 2.16
N ALA A 419 16.11 -19.47 1.95
CA ALA A 419 15.88 -18.81 0.68
C ALA A 419 16.77 -17.57 0.50
N LYS A 420 17.01 -16.82 1.57
CA LYS A 420 17.90 -15.65 1.60
C LYS A 420 19.31 -16.01 1.15
N GLU A 421 19.86 -17.11 1.65
CA GLU A 421 21.17 -17.63 1.21
C GLU A 421 21.20 -17.96 -0.29
N ARG A 422 20.16 -18.65 -0.79
CA ARG A 422 20.03 -19.03 -2.20
C ARG A 422 19.83 -17.82 -3.13
N LEU A 423 19.17 -16.77 -2.64
CA LEU A 423 18.96 -15.52 -3.37
C LEU A 423 20.26 -14.70 -3.45
N GLY A 424 21.08 -14.71 -2.38
CA GLY A 424 22.29 -13.90 -2.28
C GLY A 424 21.96 -12.42 -2.39
N LYS A 425 22.73 -11.66 -3.18
CA LYS A 425 22.46 -10.22 -3.42
C LYS A 425 21.07 -9.91 -3.96
N ARG A 426 20.37 -10.90 -4.54
CA ARG A 426 18.98 -10.75 -5.02
C ARG A 426 17.95 -10.71 -3.89
N ALA A 427 18.33 -11.04 -2.67
CA ALA A 427 17.49 -10.83 -1.49
C ALA A 427 17.36 -9.35 -1.12
N LEU A 428 18.31 -8.50 -1.57
CA LEU A 428 18.18 -7.05 -1.44
C LEU A 428 16.95 -6.60 -2.24
N GLY A 429 16.10 -5.76 -1.63
CA GLY A 429 14.84 -5.33 -2.27
C GLY A 429 13.63 -6.24 -2.01
N ILE A 430 13.79 -7.39 -1.35
CA ILE A 430 12.67 -8.22 -0.86
C ILE A 430 12.54 -7.98 0.65
N GLY A 431 11.50 -7.27 1.09
CA GLY A 431 11.31 -6.90 2.49
C GLY A 431 11.24 -5.37 2.70
N GLN A 432 10.93 -4.96 3.93
CA GLN A 432 10.73 -3.55 4.26
C GLN A 432 12.03 -2.79 4.05
N GLY A 433 11.92 -1.65 3.35
CA GLY A 433 13.08 -0.84 3.01
C GLY A 433 14.07 -1.43 2.02
N GLY A 434 13.87 -2.65 1.51
CA GLY A 434 14.93 -3.35 0.76
C GLY A 434 16.15 -3.74 1.61
N ALA A 435 16.08 -3.48 2.93
CA ALA A 435 17.15 -3.66 3.90
C ALA A 435 17.20 -5.09 4.48
N ALA A 436 16.17 -5.91 4.27
CA ALA A 436 16.15 -7.29 4.79
C ALA A 436 17.28 -8.20 4.21
N GLY A 437 17.94 -7.75 3.15
CA GLY A 437 19.17 -8.36 2.60
C GLY A 437 20.48 -7.74 3.11
N GLU A 438 20.47 -6.68 3.91
CA GLU A 438 21.68 -6.00 4.42
C GLU A 438 22.53 -6.92 5.30
N GLY A 439 21.93 -7.87 6.02
CA GLY A 439 22.71 -8.91 6.73
C GLY A 439 23.61 -9.76 5.80
N LEU A 440 23.35 -9.78 4.49
CA LEU A 440 24.23 -10.40 3.48
C LEU A 440 25.38 -9.50 3.03
N LEU A 441 25.31 -8.20 3.35
CA LEU A 441 26.41 -7.26 3.22
C LEU A 441 27.36 -7.46 4.39
N GLN A 442 27.90 -8.68 4.56
CA GLN A 442 28.84 -8.94 5.64
C GLN A 442 30.02 -7.96 5.51
N PRO A 443 30.36 -7.23 6.58
CA PRO A 443 31.63 -6.53 6.61
C PRO A 443 32.72 -7.60 6.56
N GLN A 444 33.43 -7.70 5.44
CA GLN A 444 34.81 -8.18 5.48
C GLN A 444 35.57 -7.30 6.49
N PRO A 445 36.66 -7.74 7.13
CA PRO A 445 37.39 -6.90 8.10
C PRO A 445 37.60 -5.49 7.53
N GLY A 446 36.83 -4.49 8.02
CA GLY A 446 36.62 -3.20 7.34
C GLY A 446 35.24 -2.55 7.57
N ARG A 447 34.99 -1.42 6.90
CA ARG A 447 33.76 -0.59 6.97
C ARG A 447 32.58 -1.21 6.21
N HIS A 448 31.34 -0.92 6.65
CA HIS A 448 30.11 -1.39 6.00
C HIS A 448 30.08 -1.05 4.49
N PRO A 449 29.59 -1.94 3.60
CA PRO A 449 29.59 -1.66 2.15
C PRO A 449 28.81 -0.40 1.74
N LEU A 450 27.74 -0.07 2.45
CA LEU A 450 26.99 1.17 2.21
C LEU A 450 27.80 2.41 2.65
N THR A 451 28.58 2.32 3.73
CA THR A 451 29.51 3.38 4.14
C THR A 451 30.49 3.69 3.02
N GLN A 452 31.12 2.66 2.44
CA GLN A 452 32.05 2.84 1.32
C GLN A 452 31.36 3.43 0.09
N ALA A 453 30.10 3.06 -0.16
CA ALA A 453 29.33 3.62 -1.27
C ALA A 453 29.03 5.10 -1.09
N LEU A 454 28.66 5.52 0.13
CA LEU A 454 28.41 6.92 0.46
C LEU A 454 29.71 7.75 0.47
N GLU A 455 30.81 7.18 0.96
CA GLU A 455 32.15 7.82 0.94
C GLU A 455 32.59 8.18 -0.48
N ARG A 456 32.34 7.28 -1.46
CA ARG A 456 32.60 7.56 -2.89
C ARG A 456 31.82 8.75 -3.44
N LEU A 457 30.69 9.08 -2.83
CA LEU A 457 29.84 10.22 -3.21
C LEU A 457 30.21 11.50 -2.44
N GLY A 458 31.28 11.48 -1.64
CA GLY A 458 31.74 12.62 -0.85
C GLY A 458 30.97 12.82 0.45
N LEU A 459 30.18 11.84 0.89
CA LEU A 459 29.44 11.89 2.16
C LEU A 459 30.34 11.48 3.33
N ASN A 460 30.01 11.95 4.53
CA ASN A 460 30.79 11.68 5.73
C ASN A 460 30.75 10.18 6.09
N ALA A 461 31.84 9.47 5.79
CA ALA A 461 31.96 8.03 6.00
C ALA A 461 31.92 7.63 7.47
N ASP A 462 32.45 8.47 8.38
CA ASP A 462 32.46 8.14 9.82
C ASP A 462 31.05 8.23 10.42
N LEU A 463 30.25 9.21 9.99
CA LEU A 463 28.84 9.32 10.36
C LEU A 463 27.99 8.20 9.75
N ALA A 464 28.25 7.84 8.49
CA ALA A 464 27.59 6.70 7.85
C ALA A 464 27.93 5.38 8.55
N ASP A 465 29.20 5.13 8.88
CA ASP A 465 29.61 3.92 9.60
C ASP A 465 29.01 3.86 11.01
N TYR A 466 29.00 4.99 11.71
CA TYR A 466 28.31 5.11 12.99
C TYR A 466 26.83 4.76 12.88
N PHE A 467 26.15 5.30 11.87
CA PHE A 467 24.74 5.01 11.60
C PHE A 467 24.50 3.52 11.34
N PHE A 468 25.18 2.91 10.35
CA PHE A 468 24.94 1.50 10.01
C PHE A 468 25.32 0.52 11.12
N ARG A 469 26.35 0.85 11.91
CA ARG A 469 26.68 0.05 13.09
C ARG A 469 25.57 0.14 14.13
N LEU A 470 25.08 1.35 14.40
CA LEU A 470 24.01 1.54 15.38
C LEU A 470 22.72 0.86 14.92
N HIS A 471 22.35 1.03 13.65
CA HIS A 471 21.23 0.36 12.99
C HIS A 471 21.26 -1.16 13.21
N ARG A 472 22.43 -1.78 13.00
CA ARG A 472 22.64 -3.21 13.25
C ARG A 472 22.52 -3.61 14.72
N GLU A 473 22.95 -2.75 15.64
CA GLU A 473 22.87 -3.01 17.09
C GLU A 473 21.44 -2.88 17.63
N ILE A 474 20.63 -1.99 17.04
CA ILE A 474 19.28 -1.70 17.52
C ILE A 474 18.19 -2.50 16.78
N GLU A 475 18.44 -2.97 15.55
CA GLU A 475 17.46 -3.73 14.74
C GLU A 475 17.80 -5.22 14.52
N PRO A 476 17.80 -6.06 15.59
CA PRO A 476 17.87 -7.51 15.40
C PRO A 476 16.67 -8.06 14.61
N PHE A 477 15.52 -7.38 14.68
CA PHE A 477 14.25 -7.84 14.13
C PHE A 477 14.20 -7.87 12.59
N GLU A 478 14.95 -6.97 11.91
CA GLU A 478 15.08 -6.98 10.44
C GLU A 478 16.05 -8.08 9.93
N GLN A 479 16.74 -8.77 10.84
CA GLN A 479 17.71 -9.83 10.54
C GLN A 479 17.12 -11.22 10.77
N GLU A 480 17.96 -12.26 10.73
CA GLU A 480 17.54 -13.68 10.80
C GLU A 480 16.64 -13.99 12.02
N GLU A 481 16.77 -13.21 13.10
CA GLU A 481 15.99 -13.35 14.35
C GLU A 481 14.49 -13.17 14.12
N GLY A 482 14.03 -12.38 13.14
CA GLY A 482 12.61 -12.19 12.86
C GLY A 482 11.87 -13.51 12.60
N TRP A 483 12.53 -14.45 11.90
CA TRP A 483 11.97 -15.78 11.61
C TRP A 483 11.93 -16.70 12.83
N GLU A 484 12.77 -16.48 13.84
CA GLU A 484 12.79 -17.25 15.09
C GLU A 484 11.51 -17.03 15.92
N TYR A 485 10.85 -15.86 15.76
CA TYR A 485 9.61 -15.53 16.47
C TYR A 485 8.34 -16.08 15.78
N VAL A 486 8.42 -16.48 14.51
CA VAL A 486 7.25 -16.93 13.74
C VAL A 486 6.55 -18.15 14.38
N PRO A 487 7.25 -19.21 14.85
CA PRO A 487 6.61 -20.34 15.53
C PRO A 487 5.80 -19.95 16.77
N GLU A 488 6.10 -18.82 17.40
CA GLU A 488 5.45 -18.40 18.64
C GLU A 488 4.06 -17.81 18.41
N VAL A 489 3.83 -17.16 17.27
CA VAL A 489 2.55 -16.55 16.90
C VAL A 489 1.77 -17.40 15.88
N VAL A 490 2.46 -18.23 15.10
CA VAL A 490 1.86 -19.09 14.07
C VAL A 490 1.78 -20.55 14.57
N ARG A 491 0.76 -20.85 15.36
CA ARG A 491 0.61 -22.17 16.03
C ARG A 491 -0.38 -23.10 15.36
N THR A 492 -1.46 -22.52 14.82
CA THR A 492 -2.57 -23.27 14.22
C THR A 492 -2.55 -23.17 12.69
N GLY A 493 -3.22 -24.10 12.03
CA GLY A 493 -3.34 -24.06 10.57
C GLY A 493 -4.01 -22.79 10.04
N GLU A 494 -5.02 -22.27 10.76
CA GLU A 494 -5.68 -21.02 10.37
C GLU A 494 -4.72 -19.83 10.44
N GLN A 495 -3.91 -19.75 11.50
CA GLN A 495 -2.87 -18.72 11.64
C GLN A 495 -1.83 -18.84 10.52
N ARG A 496 -1.43 -20.05 10.11
CA ARG A 496 -0.51 -20.27 8.98
C ARG A 496 -1.05 -19.70 7.68
N GLN A 497 -2.33 -19.90 7.39
CA GLN A 497 -2.95 -19.38 6.17
C GLN A 497 -3.03 -17.85 6.18
N ARG A 498 -3.37 -17.24 7.33
CA ARG A 498 -3.38 -15.78 7.49
C ARG A 498 -1.99 -15.17 7.35
N PHE A 499 -1.02 -15.75 8.05
CA PHE A 499 0.40 -15.37 7.98
C PHE A 499 0.90 -15.42 6.53
N LYS A 500 0.70 -16.55 5.84
CA LYS A 500 1.13 -16.74 4.45
C LYS A 500 0.53 -15.70 3.51
N ARG A 501 -0.78 -15.45 3.60
CA ARG A 501 -1.43 -14.41 2.80
C ARG A 501 -0.80 -13.05 3.04
N ALA A 502 -0.69 -12.63 4.30
CA ALA A 502 -0.15 -11.33 4.67
C ALA A 502 1.31 -11.18 4.20
N TYR A 503 2.14 -12.21 4.39
CA TYR A 503 3.51 -12.25 3.92
C TYR A 503 3.59 -12.07 2.39
N ILE A 504 2.85 -12.88 1.62
CA ILE A 504 2.87 -12.83 0.15
C ILE A 504 2.40 -11.45 -0.34
N GLU A 505 1.27 -10.95 0.16
CA GLU A 505 0.71 -9.67 -0.28
C GLU A 505 1.64 -8.49 0.07
N LYS A 506 2.30 -8.54 1.24
CA LYS A 506 3.29 -7.53 1.64
C LYS A 506 4.53 -7.57 0.73
N ILE A 507 5.10 -8.75 0.49
CA ILE A 507 6.27 -8.89 -0.42
C ILE A 507 5.94 -8.42 -1.84
N LEU A 508 4.75 -8.74 -2.36
CA LEU A 508 4.31 -8.26 -3.67
C LEU A 508 4.17 -6.73 -3.70
N ALA A 509 3.55 -6.14 -2.68
CA ALA A 509 3.38 -4.69 -2.58
C ALA A 509 4.74 -3.96 -2.50
N GLU A 510 5.72 -4.52 -1.79
CA GLU A 510 7.07 -3.95 -1.65
C GLU A 510 7.93 -4.09 -2.90
N GLY A 511 7.82 -5.20 -3.64
CA GLY A 511 8.65 -5.42 -4.83
C GLY A 511 8.51 -4.29 -5.87
N ARG A 512 7.33 -3.67 -5.97
CA ARG A 512 7.09 -2.53 -6.87
C ARG A 512 7.68 -1.21 -6.36
N LYS A 513 7.86 -1.08 -5.04
CA LYS A 513 8.50 0.08 -4.40
C LYS A 513 9.96 0.22 -4.82
N ASP A 514 10.74 -0.85 -4.69
CA ASP A 514 12.16 -0.84 -5.05
C ASP A 514 12.35 -0.52 -6.54
N GLU A 515 11.50 -1.06 -7.41
CA GLU A 515 11.53 -0.75 -8.84
C GLU A 515 11.26 0.74 -9.10
N ALA A 516 10.21 1.31 -8.53
CA ALA A 516 9.88 2.73 -8.72
C ALA A 516 10.99 3.65 -8.20
N LEU A 517 11.55 3.34 -7.03
CA LEU A 517 12.67 4.08 -6.45
C LEU A 517 13.92 3.97 -7.34
N LEU A 518 14.24 2.76 -7.82
CA LEU A 518 15.37 2.54 -8.74
C LEU A 518 15.20 3.33 -10.04
N GLN A 519 14.01 3.37 -10.63
CA GLN A 519 13.76 4.16 -11.84
C GLN A 519 14.03 5.66 -11.61
N ARG A 520 13.58 6.19 -10.46
CA ARG A 520 13.84 7.59 -10.06
C ARG A 520 15.34 7.85 -9.85
N MET A 521 16.03 6.95 -9.16
CA MET A 521 17.48 7.02 -8.94
C MET A 521 18.28 6.94 -10.25
N LYS A 522 17.90 6.05 -11.17
CA LYS A 522 18.52 5.93 -12.50
C LYS A 522 18.36 7.23 -13.29
N LYS A 523 17.16 7.81 -13.31
CA LYS A 523 16.90 9.10 -13.97
C LYS A 523 17.80 10.21 -13.42
N LEU A 524 17.96 10.31 -12.10
CA LEU A 524 18.83 11.29 -11.44
C LEU A 524 20.33 11.02 -11.64
N SER A 525 20.68 9.79 -12.01
CA SER A 525 22.04 9.38 -12.34
C SER A 525 22.33 9.47 -13.85
N GLY A 526 21.38 9.92 -14.67
CA GLY A 526 21.51 9.95 -16.13
C GLY A 526 21.57 8.57 -16.79
N LEU A 527 21.03 7.54 -16.13
CA LEU A 527 21.04 6.15 -16.58
C LEU A 527 19.72 5.80 -17.28
N PRO A 528 19.74 4.81 -18.21
CA PRO A 528 18.52 4.34 -18.85
C PRO A 528 17.58 3.67 -17.84
N VAL A 529 16.30 3.99 -17.94
CA VAL A 529 15.19 3.44 -17.14
C VAL A 529 14.67 2.16 -17.77
#